data_AF-A0A178ZJW9-F1
#
_entry.id   AF-A0A178ZJW9-F1
#
_cell.length_a   1.000
_cell.length_b   1.000
_cell.length_c   1.000
_cell.angle_alpha   90.00
_cell.angle_beta   90.00
_cell.angle_gamma   90.00
#
_symmetry.space_group_name_H-M   'P 1'
#
loop_
_entity.id
_entity.type
_entity.pdbx_description
1 polymer ?
#
loop_
_entity_poly.entity_id
_entity_poly.type
_entity_poly.pdbx_seq_one_letter_code
_entity_poly.pdbx_strand_id
1 'polypeptide(L)'
;MVSFSTSTAAAFLSLMTLLAGSASAKRATPMERRQTYATTVSATFIGAADAQYTLAIPANSEWFPTDNPLSVSHIQTAPGAECAFFGIDGAVITLPAYGGEVDVGPPQTIAGGVCGPFPGQNYGMW
;
A
#
# COMPACT_ATOMS: atom_id res chain seq x y z
N MET A 1 -21.18 41.41 -87.80
CA MET A 1 -21.24 39.98 -87.41
C MET A 1 -21.99 39.89 -86.09
N VAL A 2 -22.86 38.90 -86.01
CA VAL A 2 -23.89 38.67 -84.98
C VAL A 2 -23.31 38.07 -83.70
N SER A 3 -23.99 38.36 -82.58
CA SER A 3 -24.42 37.41 -81.54
C SER A 3 -23.89 37.71 -80.13
N PHE A 4 -24.82 38.10 -79.26
CA PHE A 4 -24.71 37.96 -77.81
C PHE A 4 -25.30 36.60 -77.40
N SER A 5 -24.63 35.86 -76.53
CA SER A 5 -25.26 34.80 -75.75
C SER A 5 -24.55 34.59 -74.40
N THR A 6 -25.36 34.59 -73.35
CA THR A 6 -25.07 34.49 -71.92
C THR A 6 -25.07 33.03 -71.43
N SER A 7 -24.22 32.68 -70.46
CA SER A 7 -24.39 31.63 -69.40
C SER A 7 -22.99 31.22 -68.92
N THR A 8 -22.67 30.91 -67.65
CA THR A 8 -23.46 30.60 -66.45
C THR A 8 -22.52 30.50 -65.25
N ALA A 9 -23.10 30.69 -64.07
CA ALA A 9 -22.85 29.95 -62.82
C ALA A 9 -21.74 30.37 -61.86
N ALA A 10 -22.24 30.70 -60.66
CA ALA A 10 -21.76 30.32 -59.33
C ALA A 10 -20.43 30.95 -58.88
N ALA A 11 -20.49 32.09 -58.21
CA ALA A 11 -20.77 32.22 -56.77
C ALA A 11 -19.56 31.81 -55.90
N PHE A 12 -18.88 32.85 -55.44
CA PHE A 12 -17.90 32.90 -54.37
C PHE A 12 -18.40 32.23 -53.09
N LEU A 13 -17.60 31.35 -52.47
CA LEU A 13 -17.64 31.05 -51.03
C LEU A 13 -16.30 30.48 -50.52
N SER A 14 -15.52 31.36 -49.91
CA SER A 14 -14.81 31.28 -48.60
C SER A 14 -14.40 29.89 -48.07
N LEU A 15 -13.11 29.61 -47.83
CA LEU A 15 -12.24 30.01 -46.69
C LEU A 15 -12.14 28.91 -45.61
N MET A 16 -10.89 28.51 -45.30
CA MET A 16 -10.41 27.83 -44.07
C MET A 16 -10.90 26.41 -43.76
N THR A 17 -10.14 25.39 -44.17
CA THR A 17 -10.15 24.06 -43.55
C THR A 17 -9.12 23.98 -42.43
N LEU A 18 -9.63 23.80 -41.21
CA LEU A 18 -8.91 23.82 -39.95
C LEU A 18 -7.97 22.62 -39.74
N LEU A 19 -6.82 22.91 -39.12
CA LEU A 19 -5.99 21.98 -38.36
C LEU A 19 -6.79 21.36 -37.20
N ALA A 20 -6.87 20.03 -37.14
CA ALA A 20 -7.29 19.30 -35.93
C ALA A 20 -6.40 18.07 -35.73
N GLY A 21 -5.19 18.29 -35.19
CA GLY A 21 -4.34 17.22 -34.68
C GLY A 21 -4.87 16.76 -33.31
N SER A 22 -5.48 15.59 -33.24
CA SER A 22 -5.94 14.99 -31.99
C SER A 22 -4.81 14.18 -31.34
N ALA A 23 -4.13 14.77 -30.36
CA ALA A 23 -3.23 14.02 -29.46
C ALA A 23 -4.07 13.22 -28.45
N SER A 24 -4.11 11.89 -28.59
CA SER A 24 -4.74 11.02 -27.60
C SER A 24 -3.88 10.96 -26.34
N ALA A 25 -4.29 11.68 -25.29
CA ALA A 25 -3.70 11.52 -23.96
C ALA A 25 -4.11 10.16 -23.36
N LYS A 26 -3.19 9.18 -23.33
CA LYS A 26 -3.36 7.97 -22.51
C LYS A 26 -3.29 8.38 -21.03
N ARG A 27 -4.43 8.39 -20.34
CA ARG A 27 -4.46 8.55 -18.88
C ARG A 27 -3.94 7.27 -18.24
N ALA A 28 -2.78 7.35 -17.58
CA ALA A 28 -2.37 6.35 -16.61
C ALA A 28 -3.18 6.61 -15.33
N THR A 29 -4.10 5.71 -14.97
CA THR A 29 -4.72 5.73 -13.65
C THR A 29 -3.71 5.18 -12.64
N PRO A 30 -3.46 5.84 -11.50
CA PRO A 30 -2.68 5.23 -10.43
C PRO A 30 -3.42 3.95 -9.99
N MET A 31 -2.76 2.81 -10.15
CA MET A 31 -3.19 1.59 -9.48
C MET A 31 -2.68 1.67 -8.05
N GLU A 32 -3.46 2.33 -7.18
CA GLU A 32 -3.38 2.04 -5.75
C GLU A 32 -3.70 0.55 -5.64
N ARG A 33 -2.69 -0.30 -5.38
CA ARG A 33 -2.96 -1.68 -4.97
C ARG A 33 -3.78 -1.54 -3.71
N ARG A 34 -5.10 -1.74 -3.80
CA ARG A 34 -5.96 -1.80 -2.62
C ARG A 34 -5.50 -3.02 -1.83
N GLN A 35 -4.55 -2.80 -0.92
CA GLN A 35 -4.07 -3.80 0.01
C GLN A 35 -5.28 -4.15 0.87
N THR A 36 -5.92 -5.27 0.58
CA THR A 36 -7.05 -5.73 1.37
C THR A 36 -6.47 -6.27 2.67
N TYR A 37 -6.43 -5.41 3.69
CA TYR A 37 -6.01 -5.80 5.02
C TYR A 37 -7.04 -6.75 5.63
N ALA A 38 -6.56 -7.79 6.32
CA ALA A 38 -7.42 -8.59 7.19
C ALA A 38 -7.95 -7.72 8.35
N THR A 39 -9.05 -8.11 8.98
CA THR A 39 -9.52 -7.42 10.20
C THR A 39 -8.57 -7.66 11.39
N THR A 40 -7.88 -8.80 11.38
CA THR A 40 -7.03 -9.26 12.47
C THR A 40 -5.83 -10.03 11.91
N VAL A 41 -4.67 -9.88 12.54
CA VAL A 41 -3.43 -10.63 12.25
C VAL A 41 -3.13 -11.57 13.42
N SER A 42 -2.86 -12.84 13.13
CA SER A 42 -2.36 -13.79 14.12
C SER A 42 -0.85 -13.63 14.24
N ALA A 43 -0.34 -13.36 15.45
CA ALA A 43 1.09 -13.26 15.73
C ALA A 43 1.48 -14.24 16.85
N THR A 44 2.48 -15.06 16.60
CA THR A 44 3.08 -15.98 17.58
C THR A 44 4.43 -15.44 18.01
N PHE A 45 4.61 -15.29 19.32
CA PHE A 45 5.83 -14.83 19.96
C PHE A 45 6.51 -16.03 20.59
N ILE A 46 7.77 -16.25 20.22
CA ILE A 46 8.51 -17.47 20.54
C ILE A 46 9.75 -17.07 21.33
N GLY A 47 9.94 -17.68 22.49
CA GLY A 47 11.10 -17.49 23.36
C GLY A 47 11.93 -18.77 23.51
N ALA A 48 12.78 -18.79 24.54
CA ALA A 48 13.62 -19.96 24.84
C ALA A 48 12.80 -21.18 25.30
N ALA A 49 13.36 -22.38 25.09
CA ALA A 49 12.79 -23.66 25.53
C ALA A 49 11.35 -23.90 25.07
N ASP A 50 11.05 -23.53 23.82
CA ASP A 50 9.74 -23.71 23.16
C ASP A 50 8.57 -22.97 23.84
N ALA A 51 8.86 -22.02 24.74
CA ALA A 51 7.84 -21.17 25.31
C ALA A 51 7.31 -20.20 24.25
N GLN A 52 6.00 -20.19 24.05
CA GLN A 52 5.36 -19.32 23.05
C GLN A 52 3.95 -18.91 23.47
N TYR A 53 3.47 -17.81 22.91
CA TYR A 53 2.08 -17.40 22.98
C TYR A 53 1.63 -16.78 21.66
N THR A 54 0.33 -16.83 21.37
CA THR A 54 -0.24 -16.30 20.14
C THR A 54 -1.31 -15.26 20.47
N LEU A 55 -1.28 -14.13 19.77
CA LEU A 55 -2.26 -13.06 19.87
C LEU A 55 -2.98 -12.86 18.54
N ALA A 56 -4.27 -12.56 18.62
CA ALA A 56 -5.07 -12.10 17.50
C ALA A 56 -5.17 -10.57 17.58
N ILE A 57 -4.41 -9.88 16.72
CA ILE A 57 -4.19 -8.44 16.79
C ILE A 57 -5.07 -7.70 15.79
N PRO A 58 -5.86 -6.71 16.20
CA PRO A 58 -6.62 -5.86 15.27
C PRO A 58 -5.71 -5.15 14.27
N ALA A 59 -6.05 -5.22 12.98
CA ALA A 59 -5.30 -4.55 11.91
C ALA A 59 -5.86 -3.17 11.58
N ASN A 60 -6.20 -2.40 12.62
CA ASN A 60 -6.85 -1.09 12.55
C ASN A 60 -5.88 0.08 12.88
N SER A 61 -4.59 -0.20 12.94
CA SER A 61 -3.53 0.74 13.32
C SER A 61 -3.61 1.25 14.76
N GLU A 62 -4.33 0.53 15.62
CA GLU A 62 -4.38 0.80 17.06
C GLU A 62 -3.26 0.07 17.80
N TRP A 63 -2.77 0.69 18.87
CA TRP A 63 -1.81 0.06 19.76
C TRP A 63 -2.45 -1.08 20.55
N PHE A 64 -1.74 -2.20 20.67
CA PHE A 64 -2.11 -3.29 21.59
C PHE A 64 -0.92 -3.64 22.50
N PRO A 65 -1.15 -3.85 23.81
CA PRO A 65 -0.16 -4.44 24.70
C PRO A 65 -0.13 -5.97 24.52
N THR A 66 1.02 -6.60 24.79
CA THR A 66 1.12 -8.07 24.85
C THR A 66 0.83 -8.62 26.25
N ASP A 67 1.11 -7.83 27.29
CA ASP A 67 1.01 -8.17 28.72
C ASP A 67 1.61 -9.53 29.10
N ASN A 68 2.71 -9.93 28.47
CA ASN A 68 3.35 -11.22 28.68
C ASN A 68 4.86 -11.05 29.01
N PRO A 69 5.37 -11.60 30.12
CA PRO A 69 6.77 -11.44 30.53
C PRO A 69 7.77 -12.32 29.77
N LEU A 70 7.34 -13.13 28.80
CA LEU A 70 8.23 -14.00 28.03
C LEU A 70 9.36 -13.18 27.36
N SER A 71 10.60 -13.66 27.46
CA SER A 71 11.72 -13.17 26.67
C SER A 71 11.62 -13.78 25.27
N VAL A 72 11.19 -12.96 24.30
CA VAL A 72 10.90 -13.35 22.92
C VAL A 72 12.18 -13.24 22.10
N SER A 73 12.50 -14.28 21.34
CA SER A 73 13.61 -14.33 20.39
C SER A 73 13.16 -14.39 18.93
N HIS A 74 11.92 -14.81 18.65
CA HIS A 74 11.34 -14.79 17.31
C HIS A 74 9.88 -14.33 17.35
N ILE A 75 9.45 -13.62 16.31
CA ILE A 75 8.05 -13.28 16.09
C ILE A 75 7.65 -13.81 14.73
N GLN A 76 6.54 -14.54 14.69
CA GLN A 76 5.94 -15.06 13.48
C GLN A 76 4.54 -14.46 13.30
N THR A 77 4.24 -13.90 12.14
CA THR A 77 2.91 -13.37 11.81
C THR A 77 2.29 -14.08 10.62
N ALA A 78 1.00 -14.37 10.69
CA ALA A 78 0.21 -14.78 9.54
C ALA A 78 0.04 -13.61 8.54
N PRO A 79 -0.24 -13.89 7.26
CA PRO A 79 -0.61 -12.86 6.31
C PRO A 79 -1.87 -12.10 6.76
N GLY A 80 -1.92 -10.78 6.54
CA GLY A 80 -3.14 -10.00 6.80
C GLY A 80 -2.91 -8.51 6.90
N ALA A 81 -1.84 -8.08 7.55
CA ALA A 81 -1.42 -6.69 7.62
C ALA A 81 0.03 -6.56 8.00
N GLU A 82 0.60 -5.40 7.67
CA GLU A 82 1.88 -4.97 8.20
C GLU A 82 1.78 -4.84 9.71
N CYS A 83 2.81 -5.28 10.44
CA CYS A 83 2.85 -5.15 11.89
C CYS A 83 4.21 -4.60 12.34
N ALA A 84 4.18 -3.73 13.36
CA ALA A 84 5.35 -3.27 14.09
C ALA A 84 5.21 -3.65 15.56
N PHE A 85 6.24 -4.29 16.11
CA PHE A 85 6.32 -4.72 17.51
C PHE A 85 7.47 -4.01 18.20
N PHE A 86 7.28 -3.69 19.48
CA PHE A 86 8.21 -2.89 20.26
C PHE A 86 8.60 -3.65 21.53
N GLY A 87 9.89 -3.86 21.71
CA GLY A 87 10.47 -4.47 22.90
C GLY A 87 10.67 -3.46 24.03
N ILE A 88 10.70 -3.95 25.27
CA ILE A 88 10.93 -3.11 26.47
C ILE A 88 12.35 -2.53 26.52
N ASP A 89 13.32 -3.20 25.88
CA ASP A 89 14.72 -2.77 25.78
C ASP A 89 14.98 -2.00 24.47
N GLY A 90 13.92 -1.55 23.79
CA GLY A 90 14.00 -0.68 22.62
C GLY A 90 14.11 -1.39 21.27
N ALA A 91 13.90 -2.71 21.20
CA ALA A 91 13.79 -3.38 19.91
C ALA A 91 12.56 -2.89 19.13
N VAL A 92 12.73 -2.72 17.82
CA VAL A 92 11.64 -2.42 16.89
C VAL A 92 11.69 -3.46 15.79
N ILE A 93 10.60 -4.21 15.64
CA ILE A 93 10.52 -5.36 14.76
C ILE A 93 9.34 -5.15 13.83
N THR A 94 9.60 -5.16 12.53
CA THR A 94 8.57 -5.01 11.50
C THR A 94 8.38 -6.31 10.74
N LEU A 95 7.12 -6.68 10.51
CA LEU A 95 6.75 -7.81 9.69
C LEU A 95 5.82 -7.34 8.55
N PRO A 96 6.10 -7.78 7.31
CA PRO A 96 5.37 -7.33 6.14
C PRO A 96 3.96 -7.94 6.09
N ALA A 97 3.08 -7.31 5.31
CA ALA A 97 1.67 -7.74 5.21
C ALA A 97 1.43 -9.19 4.73
N TYR A 98 2.40 -9.80 4.05
CA TYR A 98 2.32 -11.21 3.64
C TYR A 98 2.71 -12.19 4.77
N GLY A 99 3.04 -11.68 5.96
CA GLY A 99 3.47 -12.47 7.10
C GLY A 99 4.92 -12.94 6.99
N GLY A 100 5.32 -13.84 7.87
CA GLY A 100 6.67 -14.36 7.95
C GLY A 100 7.16 -14.48 9.39
N GLU A 101 8.45 -14.70 9.54
CA GLU A 101 9.13 -14.85 10.82
C GLU A 101 10.40 -13.99 10.83
N VAL A 102 10.69 -13.39 11.98
CA VAL A 102 11.85 -12.52 12.16
C VAL A 102 12.40 -12.67 13.57
N ASP A 103 13.72 -12.53 13.68
CA ASP A 103 14.43 -12.61 14.94
C ASP A 103 14.33 -11.31 15.73
N VAL A 104 14.18 -11.45 17.05
CA VAL A 104 14.24 -10.37 18.03
C VAL A 104 15.60 -10.43 18.71
N GLY A 105 16.52 -9.56 18.28
CA GLY A 105 17.87 -9.49 18.82
C GLY A 105 18.15 -8.16 19.53
N PRO A 106 18.66 -8.17 20.78
CA PRO A 106 18.72 -9.27 21.76
C PRO A 106 17.33 -9.74 22.25
N PRO A 107 17.18 -11.01 22.70
CA PRO A 107 15.90 -11.52 23.21
C PRO A 107 15.38 -10.72 24.39
N GLN A 108 14.11 -10.31 24.34
CA GLN A 108 13.50 -9.42 25.32
C GLN A 108 11.98 -9.56 25.35
N THR A 109 11.35 -8.99 26.38
CA THR A 109 9.88 -8.88 26.42
C THR A 109 9.39 -7.89 25.37
N ILE A 110 8.35 -8.27 24.63
CA ILE A 110 7.65 -7.36 23.72
C ILE A 110 6.62 -6.59 24.52
N ALA A 111 6.69 -5.27 24.54
CA ALA A 111 5.74 -4.42 25.24
C ALA A 111 4.37 -4.38 24.52
N GLY A 112 4.38 -4.39 23.20
CA GLY A 112 3.18 -4.27 22.38
C GLY A 112 3.50 -4.03 20.92
N GLY A 113 2.49 -3.64 20.16
CA GLY A 113 2.64 -3.35 18.75
C GLY A 113 1.47 -2.62 18.13
N VAL A 114 1.55 -2.45 16.82
CA VAL A 114 0.51 -1.91 15.96
C VAL A 114 0.46 -2.75 14.69
N CYS A 115 -0.72 -3.12 14.22
CA CYS A 115 -0.91 -3.75 12.92
C CYS A 115 -1.90 -2.95 12.07
N GLY A 116 -1.66 -2.87 10.76
CA GLY A 116 -2.51 -2.13 9.82
C GLY A 116 -1.74 -1.11 8.99
N PRO A 117 -2.43 -0.24 8.24
CA PRO A 117 -1.78 0.83 7.48
C PRO A 117 -1.14 1.85 8.42
N PHE A 118 0.19 2.03 8.35
CA PHE A 118 0.87 3.13 9.01
C PHE A 118 1.60 4.03 7.99
N PRO A 119 1.55 5.37 8.18
CA PRO A 119 2.02 6.32 7.18
C PRO A 119 3.53 6.25 6.91
N GLY A 120 4.34 5.69 7.83
CA GLY A 120 5.80 5.64 7.70
C GLY A 120 6.32 4.79 6.53
N GLN A 121 5.57 3.77 6.12
CA GLN A 121 6.02 2.81 5.10
C GLN A 121 6.13 3.39 3.70
N ASN A 122 5.24 4.32 3.34
CA ASN A 122 5.28 5.00 2.05
C ASN A 122 6.41 6.03 1.94
N TYR A 123 7.04 6.41 3.07
CA TYR A 123 8.10 7.41 3.10
C TYR A 123 9.49 6.83 3.37
N GLY A 124 9.65 5.49 3.34
CA GLY A 124 10.92 4.84 3.65
C GLY A 124 11.37 5.06 5.10
N MET A 125 10.41 5.40 5.97
CA MET A 125 10.65 5.56 7.40
C MET A 125 10.24 4.23 8.06
N TRP A 126 11.27 3.38 8.21
CA TRP A 126 11.38 2.13 8.99
C TRP A 126 10.88 0.85 8.30
#